data_AF-A0A933G318-F1
#
_entry.id   AF-A0A933G318-F1
#
_cell.length_a   1.000
_cell.length_b   1.000
_cell.length_c   1.000
_cell.angle_alpha   90.00
_cell.angle_beta   90.00
_cell.angle_gamma   90.00
#
_symmetry.space_group_name_H-M   'P 1'
#
loop_
_entity.id
_entity.type
_entity.pdbx_description
1 polymer ?
#
loop_
_entity_poly.entity_id
_entity_poly.type
_entity_poly.pdbx_seq_one_letter_code
_entity_poly.pdbx_strand_id
1 'polypeptide(L)' 'MADVPGLAPRPVPPGWRLDEATGISDDGCTIVGYGSGPLGLSEGWVVTIPEPATLLLLAIGIASRSRRVGK' A
#
# COMPACT_ATOMS: atom_id res chain seq x y z
N MET A 1 -5.44 -29.21 -1.65
CA MET A 1 -5.37 -28.15 -2.67
C MET A 1 -4.62 -26.98 -2.03
N ALA A 2 -3.34 -26.81 -2.32
CA ALA A 2 -2.43 -25.94 -1.58
C ALA A 2 -2.66 -24.46 -1.94
N ASP A 3 -2.68 -23.61 -0.91
CA ASP A 3 -2.64 -22.16 -1.01
C ASP A 3 -1.32 -21.71 -1.64
N VAL A 4 -1.38 -20.83 -2.64
CA VAL A 4 -0.21 -20.34 -3.39
C VAL A 4 0.37 -19.14 -2.65
N PRO A 5 1.56 -19.24 -2.04
CA PRO A 5 2.11 -18.14 -1.26
C PRO A 5 2.62 -17.04 -2.21
N GLY A 6 2.11 -15.81 -2.08
CA GLY A 6 2.84 -14.64 -2.60
C GLY A 6 2.09 -13.50 -3.28
N LEU A 7 0.76 -13.48 -3.37
CA LEU A 7 0.08 -12.37 -4.06
C LEU A 7 -1.24 -11.95 -3.41
N ALA A 8 -1.21 -11.61 -2.13
CA ALA A 8 -2.24 -10.78 -1.51
C ALA A 8 -1.57 -9.62 -0.79
N PRO A 9 -2.09 -8.38 -0.90
CA PRO A 9 -1.68 -7.31 0.00
C PRO A 9 -1.95 -7.80 1.41
N ARG A 10 -0.88 -8.09 2.18
CA ARG A 10 -1.01 -8.64 3.53
C ARG A 10 -1.69 -7.56 4.36
N PRO A 11 -2.94 -7.76 4.80
CA PRO A 11 -3.53 -6.86 5.77
C PRO A 11 -2.62 -6.91 7.00
N VAL A 12 -2.31 -5.75 7.57
CA VAL A 12 -1.63 -5.71 8.87
C VAL A 12 -2.47 -6.54 9.84
N PRO A 13 -1.90 -7.59 10.47
CA PRO A 13 -2.63 -8.38 11.43
C PRO A 13 -3.23 -7.47 12.51
N PRO A 14 -4.42 -7.76 13.05
CA PRO A 14 -5.00 -6.95 14.11
C PRO A 14 -4.03 -6.88 15.31
N GLY A 15 -3.94 -5.70 15.93
CA GLY A 15 -3.04 -5.44 17.06
C GLY A 15 -1.69 -4.83 16.68
N TRP A 16 -1.45 -4.57 15.40
CA TRP A 16 -0.31 -3.76 14.96
C TRP A 16 -0.69 -2.30 14.88
N ARG A 17 0.13 -1.43 15.48
CA ARG A 17 -0.05 0.03 15.42
C ARG A 17 1.30 0.70 15.18
N LEU A 18 1.35 1.61 14.23
CA LEU A 18 2.48 2.53 14.10
C LEU A 18 2.36 3.60 15.18
N ASP A 19 3.39 3.73 16.02
CA ASP A 19 3.43 4.71 17.10
C ASP A 19 4.24 5.94 16.70
N GLU A 20 5.31 5.73 15.92
CA GLU A 20 6.17 6.82 15.44
C GLU A 20 6.67 6.53 14.02
N ALA A 21 6.52 7.50 13.11
CA ALA A 21 7.13 7.46 11.78
C ALA A 21 8.49 8.17 11.82
N THR A 22 9.57 7.43 11.57
CA THR A 22 10.94 7.96 11.59
C THR A 22 11.45 8.30 10.19
N GLY A 23 10.78 7.84 9.14
CA GLY A 23 11.14 8.15 7.77
C GLY A 23 10.01 7.90 6.79
N ILE A 24 10.00 8.70 5.73
CA ILE A 24 9.09 8.58 4.59
C ILE A 24 9.97 8.60 3.34
N SER A 25 9.73 7.69 2.41
CA SER A 25 10.41 7.69 1.11
C SER A 25 10.04 8.93 0.29
N ASP A 26 10.93 9.34 -0.62
CA ASP A 26 10.72 10.53 -1.48
C ASP A 26 9.47 10.41 -2.38
N ASP A 27 9.09 9.16 -2.72
CA ASP A 27 7.86 8.86 -3.46
C ASP A 27 6.58 8.84 -2.58
N GLY A 28 6.72 9.00 -1.26
CA GLY A 28 5.61 8.98 -0.30
C GLY A 28 4.91 7.63 -0.14
N CYS A 29 5.39 6.58 -0.81
CA CYS A 29 4.75 5.26 -0.84
C CYS A 29 5.22 4.36 0.31
N THR A 30 6.34 4.66 0.95
CA THR A 30 6.91 3.86 2.04
C THR A 30 7.09 4.69 3.29
N ILE A 31 6.55 4.20 4.41
CA ILE A 31 6.73 4.79 5.73
C ILE A 31 7.46 3.77 6.60
N VAL A 32 8.52 4.22 7.28
CA VAL A 32 9.30 3.44 8.24
C VAL A 32 9.19 4.06 9.63
N GLY A 33 9.28 3.24 10.67
CA GLY A 33 9.07 3.73 12.03
C GLY A 33 9.14 2.67 13.10
N TYR A 34 8.70 3.06 14.29
CA TYR A 34 8.52 2.18 15.44
C TYR A 34 7.03 1.94 15.65
N GLY A 35 6.65 0.66 15.74
CA GLY A 35 5.28 0.26 15.99
C GLY A 35 5.19 -0.84 17.03
N SER A 36 4.08 -0.88 17.74
CA SER A 36 3.77 -1.92 18.70
C SER A 36 3.03 -3.05 18.00
N GLY A 37 3.57 -4.27 18.14
CA GLY A 37 2.87 -5.49 17.76
C GLY A 37 1.83 -5.91 18.81
N PRO A 38 1.09 -7.02 18.57
CA PRO A 38 0.06 -7.52 19.49
C PRO A 38 0.59 -7.94 20.88
N LEU A 39 1.91 -8.10 21.02
CA LEU A 39 2.58 -8.36 22.30
C LEU A 39 2.95 -7.07 23.07
N GLY A 40 2.65 -5.89 22.51
CA GLY A 40 2.98 -4.59 23.10
C GLY A 40 4.48 -4.25 23.09
N LEU A 41 5.28 -5.05 22.38
CA LEU A 41 6.70 -4.80 22.19
C LEU A 41 6.90 -3.83 21.03
N SER A 42 7.81 -2.87 21.22
CA SER A 42 8.20 -1.92 20.18
C SER A 42 9.11 -2.62 19.16
N GLU A 43 8.66 -2.66 17.92
CA GLU A 43 9.36 -3.33 16.80
C GLU A 43 9.55 -2.35 15.63
N GLY A 44 10.54 -2.65 14.78
CA GLY A 44 10.75 -1.91 13.54
C GLY A 44 9.59 -2.18 12.56
N TRP A 45 9.01 -1.11 12.02
CA TRP A 45 7.82 -1.18 11.18
C TRP A 45 8.08 -0.61 9.80
N VAL A 46 7.57 -1.29 8.78
CA VAL A 46 7.60 -0.89 7.37
C VAL A 46 6.18 -1.08 6.82
N VAL A 47 5.63 -0.02 6.24
CA VAL A 47 4.39 -0.10 5.46
C VAL A 47 4.62 0.49 4.07
N THR A 48 4.17 -0.24 3.06
CA THR A 48 4.16 0.22 1.67
C THR A 48 2.71 0.41 1.25
N ILE A 49 2.35 1.66 0.92
CA ILE A 49 1.04 2.00 0.37
C ILE A 49 1.13 1.78 -1.14
N PRO A 50 0.43 0.79 -1.72
CA PRO A 50 0.42 0.59 -3.16
C PRO A 50 -0.15 1.83 -3.84
N GLU A 51 0.33 2.11 -5.06
CA GLU A 51 -0.08 3.26 -5.87
C GLU A 51 -1.61 3.44 -5.82
N PRO A 52 -2.11 4.66 -5.53
CA PRO A 52 -3.53 4.90 -5.49
C PRO A 52 -4.20 4.48 -6.81
N ALA A 53 -5.38 3.88 -6.72
CA ALA A 53 -6.20 3.50 -7.89
C ALA A 53 -6.45 4.67 -8.87
N THR A 54 -6.09 5.90 -8.49
CA THR A 54 -5.97 7.09 -9.33
C THR A 54 -5.24 6.84 -10.66
N LEU A 55 -4.14 6.08 -10.70
CA LEU A 55 -3.45 5.79 -11.97
C LEU A 55 -4.29 4.91 -12.90
N LEU A 56 -4.96 3.89 -12.34
CA LEU A 56 -5.90 3.06 -13.07
C LEU A 56 -7.08 3.89 -13.59
N LEU A 57 -7.65 4.75 -12.73
CA LEU A 57 -8.75 5.64 -13.09
C LEU A 57 -8.35 6.65 -14.18
N LEU A 58 -7.14 7.20 -14.09
CA LEU A 58 -6.59 8.10 -15.11
C LEU A 58 -6.41 7.36 -16.44
N ALA A 59 -5.85 6.15 -16.43
CA ALA A 59 -5.68 5.32 -17.62
C ALA A 59 -7.04 4.97 -18.25
N ILE A 60 -8.05 4.61 -17.44
CA ILE A 60 -9.43 4.38 -17.91
C ILE A 60 -10.03 5.68 -18.47
N GLY A 61 -9.80 6.83 -17.82
CA GLY A 61 -10.25 8.14 -18.30
C GLY A 61 -9.64 8.51 -19.65
N ILE A 62 -8.33 8.32 -19.83
CA ILE A 62 -7.63 8.54 -21.09
C ILE A 62 -8.13 7.58 -22.16
N ALA A 63 -8.26 6.29 -21.84
CA ALA A 63 -8.73 5.26 -22.76
C ALA A 63 -10.20 5.47 -23.17
N SER A 64 -11.06 5.92 -22.27
CA SER A 64 -12.47 6.22 -22.57
C SER A 64 -12.61 7.51 -23.39
N ARG A 65 -11.71 8.49 -23.21
CA ARG A 65 -11.64 9.69 -24.05
C ARG A 65 -11.09 9.38 -25.45
N SER A 66 -10.02 8.60 -25.56
CA SER A 66 -9.43 8.25 -26.87
C SER A 66 -10.40 7.41 -27.72
N ARG A 67 -11.22 6.56 -27.10
CA ARG A 67 -12.30 5.82 -27.77
C ARG A 67 -13.44 6.70 -28.30
N ARG A 68 -13.62 7.92 -27.77
CA ARG A 68 -14.62 8.88 -28.26
C ARG A 68 -14.12 9.78 -29.39
N VAL A 69 -12.81 10.03 -29.47
CA VAL A 69 -12.22 10.94 -30.47
C VAL A 69 -11.87 10.20 -31.78
N GLY A 70 -11.79 8.87 -31.76
CA GLY A 70 -11.51 8.03 -32.94
C GLY A 70 -12.74 7.62 -33.77
N LYS A 71 -13.89 8.29 -33.63
CA LYS A 71 -15.09 8.14 -34.46
C LYS A 71 -15.49 9.52 -34.98
#